data_AF-A0A258F4F4-F1
#
_entry.id   AF-A0A258F4F4-F1
#
_cell.length_a   1.000
_cell.length_b   1.000
_cell.length_c   1.000
_cell.angle_alpha   90.00
_cell.angle_beta   90.00
_cell.angle_gamma   90.00
#
_symmetry.space_group_name_H-M   'P 1'
#
loop_
_entity.id
_entity.type
_entity.pdbx_description
1 polymer ?
#
loop_
_entity_poly.entity_id
_entity_poly.type
_entity_poly.pdbx_seq_one_letter_code
_entity_poly.pdbx_strand_id
1 'polypeptide(L)'
;MKLKGITDVFFDLDHTLWDFDKNSALTFDKIFKINQIEIDLDIFLVHYKAINLQYWKLYRDEKIDKDVLRFGRLNDTFSVLNHRIEKDIVKKLSIDYITYLTDNNYLYDDAITILEYLHKSYNLHILSNGFEEVQSKKLTKSNILHYFKTITNG
;
A
#
# COMPACT_ATOMS: atom_id res chain seq x y z
N MET A 1 -1.29 -28.96 -10.01
CA MET A 1 -1.27 -30.18 -9.16
C MET A 1 -1.33 -29.77 -7.70
N LYS A 2 -2.26 -30.32 -6.90
CA LYS A 2 -2.33 -30.04 -5.46
C LYS A 2 -1.17 -30.72 -4.74
N LEU A 3 -0.43 -29.96 -3.94
CA LEU A 3 0.63 -30.49 -3.09
C LEU A 3 0.03 -31.32 -1.95
N LYS A 4 0.54 -32.54 -1.75
CA LYS A 4 0.05 -33.47 -0.72
C LYS A 4 0.36 -32.89 0.67
N GLY A 5 -0.66 -32.86 1.53
CA GLY A 5 -0.54 -32.39 2.92
C GLY A 5 -0.67 -30.87 3.10
N ILE A 6 -0.76 -30.09 2.03
CA ILE A 6 -0.98 -28.63 2.11
C ILE A 6 -2.46 -28.31 1.93
N THR A 7 -3.01 -27.55 2.87
CA THR A 7 -4.42 -27.15 2.93
C THR A 7 -4.64 -25.65 2.83
N ASP A 8 -3.68 -24.85 3.29
CA ASP A 8 -3.82 -23.40 3.47
C ASP A 8 -2.67 -22.67 2.77
N VAL A 9 -2.98 -21.53 2.13
CA VAL A 9 -2.01 -20.66 1.48
C VAL A 9 -2.19 -19.24 2.03
N PHE A 10 -1.11 -18.66 2.52
CA PHE A 10 -1.08 -17.29 3.06
C PHE A 10 -0.46 -16.36 2.03
N PHE A 11 -1.17 -15.29 1.71
CA PHE A 11 -0.76 -14.24 0.79
C PHE A 11 -0.44 -12.97 1.56
N ASP A 12 0.69 -12.35 1.24
CA ASP A 12 0.81 -10.91 1.42
C ASP A 12 -0.11 -10.20 0.40
N LEU A 13 -0.47 -8.95 0.68
CA LEU A 13 -1.34 -8.16 -0.19
C LEU A 13 -0.54 -7.21 -1.08
N ASP A 14 0.18 -6.28 -0.46
CA ASP A 14 0.90 -5.21 -1.17
C ASP A 14 2.14 -5.77 -1.86
N HIS A 15 2.39 -5.37 -3.11
CA HIS A 15 3.48 -5.92 -3.94
C HIS A 15 3.40 -7.44 -4.21
N THR A 16 2.29 -8.10 -3.85
CA THR A 16 2.05 -9.52 -4.15
C THR A 16 0.80 -9.72 -5.00
N LEU A 17 -0.36 -9.24 -4.54
CA LEU A 17 -1.62 -9.30 -5.29
C LEU A 17 -2.03 -7.91 -5.76
N TRP A 18 -1.94 -6.93 -4.87
CA TRP A 18 -2.32 -5.54 -5.11
C TRP A 18 -1.09 -4.75 -5.58
N ASP A 19 -1.21 -4.08 -6.72
CA ASP A 19 -0.11 -3.32 -7.33
C ASP A 19 0.09 -2.01 -6.56
N PHE A 20 0.85 -2.12 -5.47
CA PHE A 20 1.03 -1.00 -4.56
C PHE A 20 1.72 0.18 -5.23
N ASP A 21 2.74 -0.07 -6.06
CA ASP A 21 3.48 1.00 -6.74
C ASP A 21 2.56 1.81 -7.66
N LYS A 22 1.77 1.14 -8.52
CA LYS A 22 0.85 1.83 -9.44
C LYS A 22 -0.25 2.59 -8.71
N ASN A 23 -0.92 1.95 -7.76
CA ASN A 23 -2.00 2.59 -7.03
C ASN A 23 -1.49 3.75 -6.15
N SER A 24 -0.29 3.61 -5.56
CA SER A 24 0.37 4.67 -4.80
C SER A 24 0.70 5.88 -5.68
N ALA A 25 1.28 5.65 -6.86
CA ALA A 25 1.59 6.70 -7.83
C ALA A 25 0.35 7.49 -8.26
N LEU A 26 -0.75 6.78 -8.59
CA LEU A 26 -2.04 7.41 -8.93
C LEU A 26 -2.63 8.19 -7.76
N THR A 27 -2.41 7.73 -6.53
CA THR A 27 -2.84 8.44 -5.32
C THR A 27 -2.06 9.73 -5.16
N PHE A 28 -0.73 9.71 -5.34
CA PHE A 28 0.10 10.91 -5.29
C PHE A 28 -0.27 11.92 -6.37
N ASP A 29 -0.44 11.48 -7.61
CA ASP A 29 -0.92 12.32 -8.72
C ASP A 29 -2.22 13.05 -8.33
N LYS A 30 -3.19 12.31 -7.77
CA LYS A 30 -4.46 12.87 -7.32
C LYS A 30 -4.30 13.88 -6.20
N ILE A 31 -3.62 13.52 -5.11
CA ILE A 31 -3.54 14.40 -3.94
C ILE A 31 -2.66 15.62 -4.17
N PHE A 32 -1.65 15.53 -5.04
CA PHE A 32 -0.86 16.70 -5.44
C PHE A 32 -1.71 17.69 -6.23
N LYS A 33 -2.54 17.22 -7.18
CA LYS A 33 -3.47 18.08 -7.92
C LYS A 33 -4.48 18.78 -7.01
N ILE A 34 -5.12 18.04 -6.10
CA ILE A 34 -6.13 18.59 -5.18
C ILE A 34 -5.53 19.61 -4.21
N ASN A 35 -4.27 19.40 -3.81
CA ASN A 35 -3.56 20.27 -2.88
C ASN A 35 -2.67 21.32 -3.56
N GLN A 36 -2.69 21.41 -4.90
CA GLN A 36 -1.91 22.36 -5.68
C GLN A 36 -0.39 22.26 -5.40
N ILE A 37 0.11 21.03 -5.26
CA ILE A 37 1.54 20.76 -5.09
C ILE A 37 2.21 20.73 -6.46
N GLU A 38 3.02 21.75 -6.73
CA GLU A 38 3.78 21.86 -7.97
C GLU A 38 5.13 21.15 -7.82
N ILE A 39 5.12 19.83 -7.98
CA ILE A 39 6.32 18.99 -8.03
C ILE A 39 6.23 17.97 -9.15
N ASP A 40 7.36 17.67 -9.78
CA ASP A 40 7.45 16.56 -10.73
C ASP A 40 7.20 15.24 -9.98
N LEU A 41 6.10 14.56 -10.37
CA LEU A 41 5.66 13.35 -9.72
C LEU A 41 6.66 12.20 -9.90
N ASP A 42 7.24 12.06 -11.09
CA ASP A 42 8.16 10.97 -11.38
C ASP A 42 9.44 11.12 -10.55
N ILE A 43 9.97 12.34 -10.46
CA ILE A 43 11.09 12.67 -9.57
C ILE A 43 10.70 12.42 -8.11
N PHE A 44 9.51 12.83 -7.67
CA PHE A 44 9.04 12.58 -6.31
C PHE A 44 9.01 11.07 -5.98
N LEU A 45 8.44 10.26 -6.88
CA LEU A 45 8.27 8.82 -6.66
C LEU A 45 9.61 8.08 -6.58
N VAL A 46 10.62 8.49 -7.36
CA VAL A 46 11.97 7.90 -7.31
C VAL A 46 12.56 8.00 -5.89
N HIS A 47 12.49 9.17 -5.28
CA HIS A 47 13.01 9.39 -3.92
C HIS A 47 12.09 8.80 -2.85
N TYR A 48 10.78 8.95 -3.02
CA TYR A 48 9.77 8.45 -2.10
C TYR A 48 9.90 6.94 -1.88
N LYS A 49 10.11 6.14 -2.94
CA LYS A 49 10.13 4.68 -2.83
C LYS A 49 11.17 4.17 -1.82
N ALA A 50 12.39 4.70 -1.88
CA ALA A 50 13.47 4.33 -0.97
C ALA A 50 13.19 4.78 0.47
N ILE A 51 12.72 6.02 0.65
CA ILE A 51 12.41 6.59 1.96
C ILE A 51 11.22 5.84 2.60
N ASN A 52 10.15 5.61 1.85
CA ASN A 52 8.98 4.86 2.31
C ASN A 52 9.37 3.46 2.79
N LEU A 53 10.24 2.74 2.05
CA LEU A 53 10.73 1.43 2.48
C LEU A 53 11.49 1.50 3.82
N GLN A 54 12.33 2.53 4.01
CA GLN A 54 13.06 2.72 5.26
C GLN A 54 12.12 2.97 6.44
N TYR A 55 11.11 3.83 6.26
CA TYR A 55 10.13 4.09 7.30
C TYR A 55 9.29 2.86 7.64
N TRP A 56 8.87 2.06 6.65
CA TRP A 56 8.19 0.78 6.92
C TRP A 56 9.08 -0.23 7.65
N LYS A 57 10.39 -0.23 7.40
CA LYS A 57 11.34 -1.03 8.17
C LYS A 57 11.39 -0.58 9.63
N LEU A 58 11.48 0.73 9.88
CA LEU A 58 11.48 1.27 11.24
C LEU A 58 10.17 0.94 11.99
N TYR A 59 9.04 1.05 11.31
CA TYR A 59 7.73 0.73 11.89
C TYR A 59 7.62 -0.76 12.26
N ARG A 60 8.05 -1.64 11.36
CA ARG A 60 8.09 -3.10 11.60
C ARG A 60 9.03 -3.49 12.75
N ASP A 61 10.12 -2.75 12.92
CA ASP A 61 11.07 -2.93 14.01
C ASP A 61 10.60 -2.25 15.32
N GLU A 62 9.36 -1.75 15.38
CA GLU A 62 8.77 -1.02 16.52
C GLU A 62 9.56 0.24 16.96
N LYS A 63 10.39 0.80 16.06
CA LYS A 63 11.23 1.97 16.35
C LYS A 63 10.47 3.29 16.19
N ILE A 64 9.37 3.28 15.46
CA ILE A 64 8.50 4.43 15.23
C ILE A 64 7.05 3.97 15.26
N ASP A 65 6.14 4.89 15.55
CA ASP A 65 4.70 4.64 15.44
C ASP A 65 4.16 4.94 14.03
N LYS A 66 2.86 4.67 13.87
CA LYS A 66 2.11 4.87 12.63
C LYS A 66 2.07 6.33 12.17
N ASP A 67 2.00 7.29 13.09
CA ASP A 67 1.91 8.71 12.75
C ASP A 67 3.26 9.25 12.27
N VAL A 68 4.35 8.82 12.92
CA VAL A 68 5.73 9.10 12.49
C VAL A 68 6.00 8.50 11.11
N LEU A 69 5.58 7.25 10.85
CA LEU A 69 5.67 6.62 9.54
C LEU A 69 4.95 7.44 8.46
N ARG A 70 3.69 7.83 8.71
CA ARG A 70 2.84 8.52 7.73
C ARG A 70 3.37 9.90 7.37
N PHE A 71 3.76 10.68 8.38
CA PHE A 71 4.27 12.04 8.19
C PHE A 71 5.70 12.03 7.65
N GLY A 72 6.59 11.27 8.31
CA GLY A 72 8.03 11.33 8.07
C GLY A 72 8.42 10.95 6.65
N ARG A 73 7.84 9.87 6.11
CA ARG A 73 8.15 9.43 4.74
C ARG A 73 7.85 10.48 3.66
N LEU A 74 6.87 11.36 3.89
CA LEU A 74 6.55 12.45 2.98
C LEU A 74 7.47 13.65 3.24
N ASN A 75 7.59 14.06 4.51
CA ASN A 75 8.44 15.18 4.92
C ASN A 75 9.87 15.03 4.41
N ASP A 76 10.45 13.84 4.58
CA ASP A 76 11.84 13.57 4.22
C ASP A 76 12.00 13.49 2.69
N THR A 77 10.98 13.02 1.98
CA THR A 77 10.99 13.05 0.51
C THR A 77 11.03 14.48 -0.02
N PHE A 78 10.15 15.37 0.48
CA PHE A 78 10.19 16.79 0.10
C PHE A 78 11.51 17.46 0.49
N SER A 79 12.08 17.08 1.64
CA SER A 79 13.36 17.61 2.11
C SER A 79 14.52 17.22 1.19
N VAL A 80 14.61 15.96 0.76
CA VAL A 80 15.64 15.48 -0.19
C VAL A 80 15.53 16.19 -1.54
N LEU A 81 14.31 16.52 -1.97
CA LEU A 81 14.05 17.25 -3.21
C LEU A 81 14.29 18.76 -3.08
N ASN A 82 14.71 19.25 -1.92
CA ASN A 82 14.82 20.68 -1.59
C ASN A 82 13.53 21.46 -1.86
N HIS A 83 12.38 20.78 -1.84
CA HIS A 83 11.08 21.40 -2.08
C HIS A 83 10.51 21.86 -0.74
N ARG A 84 10.51 23.19 -0.52
CA ARG A 84 10.02 23.78 0.73
C ARG A 84 8.50 23.69 0.79
N ILE A 85 8.01 22.90 1.73
CA ILE A 85 6.59 22.69 1.98
C ILE A 85 6.31 22.86 3.47
N GLU A 86 5.19 23.48 3.80
CA GLU A 86 4.79 23.66 5.20
C GLU A 86 4.41 22.31 5.83
N LYS A 87 4.76 22.12 7.11
CA LYS A 87 4.47 20.88 7.83
C LYS A 87 2.99 20.54 7.84
N ASP A 88 2.11 21.54 7.90
CA ASP A 88 0.67 21.30 7.92
C ASP A 88 0.13 20.81 6.57
N ILE A 89 0.76 21.22 5.46
CA ILE A 89 0.48 20.64 4.14
C ILE A 89 0.96 19.19 4.07
N VAL A 90 2.14 18.87 4.61
CA VAL A 90 2.62 17.47 4.66
C VAL A 90 1.70 16.59 5.51
N LYS A 91 1.23 17.09 6.66
CA LYS A 91 0.22 16.39 7.47
C LYS A 91 -1.05 16.15 6.67
N LYS A 92 -1.56 17.17 5.97
CA LYS A 92 -2.73 17.05 5.10
C LYS A 92 -2.53 15.97 4.02
N LEU A 93 -1.41 16.00 3.31
CA LEU A 93 -1.05 14.99 2.31
C LEU A 93 -0.97 13.57 2.91
N SER A 94 -0.47 13.42 4.14
CA SER A 94 -0.41 12.13 4.83
C SER A 94 -1.80 11.56 5.20
N ILE A 95 -2.79 12.45 5.40
CA ILE A 95 -4.18 12.11 5.63
C ILE A 95 -4.85 11.76 4.31
N ASP A 96 -4.73 12.65 3.32
CA ASP A 96 -5.29 12.49 1.98
C ASP A 96 -4.77 11.21 1.32
N TYR A 97 -3.48 10.90 1.45
CA TYR A 97 -2.92 9.67 0.92
C TYR A 97 -3.66 8.42 1.44
N ILE A 98 -3.92 8.30 2.74
CA ILE A 98 -4.64 7.15 3.29
C ILE A 98 -6.11 7.15 2.88
N THR A 99 -6.73 8.33 2.81
CA THR A 99 -8.11 8.49 2.36
C THR A 99 -8.30 8.00 0.92
N TYR A 100 -7.40 8.40 0.02
CA TYR A 100 -7.53 8.19 -1.42
C TYR A 100 -6.77 6.97 -1.95
N LEU A 101 -5.91 6.30 -1.15
CA LEU A 101 -5.12 5.15 -1.60
C LEU A 101 -5.96 4.03 -2.21
N THR A 102 -7.20 3.89 -1.74
CA THR A 102 -8.12 2.83 -2.20
C THR A 102 -9.08 3.31 -3.30
N ASP A 103 -8.89 4.49 -3.87
CA ASP A 103 -9.72 4.93 -5.01
C ASP A 103 -9.32 4.25 -6.31
N ASN A 104 -8.05 3.87 -6.42
CA ASN A 104 -7.54 2.96 -7.45
C ASN A 104 -7.31 1.60 -6.81
N ASN A 105 -7.56 0.51 -7.56
CA ASN A 105 -7.50 -0.85 -7.03
C ASN A 105 -6.93 -1.84 -8.05
N TYR A 106 -5.86 -1.42 -8.74
CA TYR A 106 -5.15 -2.28 -9.68
C TYR A 106 -4.50 -3.46 -8.95
N LEU A 107 -4.67 -4.64 -9.52
CA LEU A 107 -3.98 -5.86 -9.14
C LEU A 107 -2.87 -6.13 -10.16
N TYR A 108 -1.91 -6.99 -9.82
CA TYR A 108 -1.04 -7.58 -10.83
C TYR A 108 -1.85 -8.47 -11.78
N ASP A 109 -1.45 -8.53 -13.05
CA ASP A 109 -2.22 -9.14 -14.14
C ASP A 109 -2.66 -10.58 -13.83
N ASP A 110 -1.77 -11.41 -13.27
CA ASP A 110 -2.05 -12.81 -12.98
C ASP A 110 -2.73 -13.05 -11.62
N ALA A 111 -2.93 -12.01 -10.80
CA ALA A 111 -3.42 -12.16 -9.43
C ALA A 111 -4.78 -12.87 -9.38
N ILE A 112 -5.74 -12.46 -10.21
CA ILE A 112 -7.08 -13.06 -10.24
C ILE A 112 -7.00 -14.51 -10.71
N THR A 113 -6.26 -14.79 -11.79
CA THR A 113 -6.11 -16.14 -12.33
C THR A 113 -5.49 -17.10 -11.31
N ILE A 114 -4.49 -16.65 -10.55
CA ILE A 114 -3.86 -17.44 -9.49
C ILE A 114 -4.85 -17.70 -8.35
N LEU A 115 -5.61 -16.69 -7.91
CA LEU A 115 -6.61 -16.85 -6.86
C LEU A 115 -7.72 -17.82 -7.28
N GLU A 116 -8.26 -17.66 -8.50
CA GLU A 116 -9.25 -18.56 -9.14
C GLU A 116 -8.79 -20.02 -9.20
N TYR A 117 -7.52 -20.24 -9.50
CA TYR A 117 -6.95 -21.57 -9.54
C TYR A 117 -6.79 -22.16 -8.13
N LEU A 118 -6.25 -21.39 -7.19
CA LEU A 118 -5.89 -21.90 -5.86
C LEU A 118 -7.10 -22.07 -4.93
N HIS A 119 -8.10 -21.19 -4.97
CA HIS A 119 -9.25 -21.27 -4.05
C HIS A 119 -10.08 -22.55 -4.24
N LYS A 120 -9.93 -23.24 -5.38
CA LYS A 120 -10.58 -24.53 -5.66
C LYS A 120 -9.98 -25.67 -4.85
N SER A 121 -8.74 -25.53 -4.40
CA SER A 121 -7.95 -26.62 -3.79
C SER A 121 -7.41 -26.29 -2.40
N TYR A 122 -7.35 -25.01 -2.03
CA TYR A 122 -6.75 -24.51 -0.81
C TYR A 122 -7.65 -23.47 -0.13
N ASN A 123 -7.56 -23.36 1.19
CA ASN A 123 -8.05 -22.18 1.89
C ASN A 123 -7.04 -21.06 1.68
N LEU A 124 -7.50 -19.89 1.24
CA LEU A 124 -6.62 -18.74 1.04
C LEU A 124 -6.77 -17.77 2.21
N HIS A 125 -5.67 -17.18 2.62
CA HIS A 125 -5.59 -16.26 3.76
C HIS A 125 -4.78 -15.04 3.38
N ILE A 126 -5.12 -13.87 3.93
CA ILE A 126 -4.28 -12.67 3.87
C ILE A 126 -3.49 -12.56 5.18
N LEU A 127 -2.19 -12.30 5.06
CA LEU A 127 -1.30 -11.91 6.14
C LEU A 127 -0.54 -10.65 5.73
N SER A 128 -0.82 -9.50 6.36
CA SER A 128 -0.26 -8.20 5.95
C SER A 128 0.20 -7.37 7.14
N ASN A 129 1.19 -6.49 6.93
CA ASN A 129 1.58 -5.45 7.90
C ASN A 129 0.93 -4.08 7.59
N GLY A 130 0.04 -4.05 6.60
CA GLY A 130 -0.68 -2.83 6.21
C GLY A 130 -1.77 -2.45 7.21
N PHE A 131 -2.14 -1.18 7.21
CA PHE A 131 -3.17 -0.67 8.13
C PHE A 131 -4.53 -1.32 7.86
N GLU A 132 -5.15 -1.88 8.90
CA GLU A 132 -6.42 -2.63 8.81
C GLU A 132 -7.50 -1.88 8.04
N GLU A 133 -7.66 -0.57 8.30
CA GLU A 133 -8.68 0.26 7.66
C GLU A 133 -8.48 0.45 6.15
N VAL A 134 -7.26 0.20 5.66
CA VAL A 134 -6.89 0.26 4.24
C VAL A 134 -6.97 -1.13 3.61
N GLN A 135 -6.47 -2.17 4.29
CA GLN A 135 -6.38 -3.53 3.74
C GLN A 135 -7.75 -4.10 3.37
N SER A 136 -8.73 -3.99 4.28
CA SER A 136 -10.10 -4.46 4.03
C SER A 136 -10.75 -3.73 2.85
N LYS A 137 -10.46 -2.43 2.69
CA LYS A 137 -10.97 -1.63 1.56
C LYS A 137 -10.32 -2.03 0.24
N LYS A 138 -9.00 -2.28 0.21
CA LYS A 138 -8.29 -2.76 -0.98
C LYS A 138 -8.91 -4.05 -1.48
N LEU A 139 -9.08 -5.05 -0.61
CA LEU A 139 -9.65 -6.36 -0.95
C LEU A 139 -11.09 -6.25 -1.48
N THR A 140 -11.91 -5.42 -0.84
CA THR A 140 -13.31 -5.21 -1.25
C THR A 140 -13.39 -4.52 -2.60
N LYS A 141 -12.67 -3.40 -2.76
CA LYS A 141 -12.75 -2.57 -3.97
C LYS A 141 -12.03 -3.17 -5.18
N SER A 142 -11.05 -4.05 -4.97
CA SER A 142 -10.46 -4.88 -6.03
C SER A 142 -11.24 -6.17 -6.31
N ASN A 143 -12.36 -6.40 -5.61
CA ASN A 143 -13.23 -7.56 -5.77
C ASN A 143 -12.51 -8.91 -5.60
N ILE A 144 -11.57 -9.02 -4.66
CA ILE A 144 -10.88 -10.29 -4.34
C ILE A 144 -11.12 -10.77 -2.91
N LEU A 145 -11.84 -9.99 -2.09
CA LEU A 145 -12.14 -10.35 -0.71
C LEU A 145 -12.76 -11.75 -0.58
N HIS A 146 -13.63 -12.12 -1.51
CA HIS A 146 -14.38 -13.37 -1.48
C HIS A 146 -13.53 -14.64 -1.65
N TYR A 147 -12.27 -14.52 -2.08
CA TYR A 147 -11.35 -15.67 -2.17
C TYR A 147 -10.75 -16.06 -0.81
N PHE A 148 -10.79 -15.17 0.18
CA PHE A 148 -10.03 -15.34 1.42
C PHE A 148 -10.92 -15.73 2.61
N LYS A 149 -10.49 -16.74 3.35
CA LYS A 149 -11.16 -17.22 4.56
C LYS A 149 -10.87 -16.34 5.78
N THR A 150 -9.64 -15.84 5.88
CA THR A 150 -9.24 -14.92 6.96
C THR A 150 -8.35 -13.81 6.44
N ILE A 151 -8.40 -12.68 7.14
CA ILE A 151 -7.50 -11.55 6.96
C ILE A 151 -6.86 -11.29 8.31
N THR A 152 -5.54 -11.35 8.36
CA THR A 152 -4.74 -11.08 9.56
C THR A 152 -3.81 -9.91 9.27
N ASN A 153 -3.93 -8.86 10.07
CA ASN A 153 -3.02 -7.72 10.04
C ASN A 153 -2.07 -7.80 11.23
N GLY A 154 -0.78 -7.54 10.99
CA GLY A 154 0.28 -7.43 12.00
C GLY A 154 0.42 -6.03 12.58
#